data_AF-A0A7V2QVD8-F1
#
_entry.id   AF-A0A7V2QVD8-F1
#
_cell.length_a   1.000
_cell.length_b   1.000
_cell.length_c   1.000
_cell.angle_alpha   90.00
_cell.angle_beta   90.00
_cell.angle_gamma   90.00
#
_symmetry.space_group_name_H-M   'P 1'
#
loop_
_entity.id
_entity.type
_entity.pdbx_description
1 polymer ?
#
loop_
_entity_poly.entity_id
_entity_poly.type
_entity_poly.pdbx_seq_one_letter_code
_entity_poly.pdbx_strand_id
1 'polypeptide(L)'
;LDKCFEQGILSERETGLPLAEMGSIRFLETMIKKICLKEGFGAVLAEGALRASKICGRESQAITNDSLIQTGRAVPYSPKVFIQSSLIYATEPRPLITELHEVYESLFKWAMWYISKGEKSYVSTEVLRKMGEKFWGSEKAVDFSTYEGKALAAVKIQNREFVKESLIMCDFAWPVFDDASTGDCVGDPTLDSQLLSTVTGWEIDEKGLDHIGERIFTLNRAILMREGRKGREDDYLPEFQFVEREEPIGDRFGLHNPELLLPGKGDEIISRKGKAVDREKFEQLKDEYYQLRGWDTPTGLLKKDTLKRLDLEDVIEPLKGKVI
;
A
#
# COMPACT_ATOMS: atom_id res chain seq x y z
N LEU A 1 4.86 -19.33 12.51
CA LEU A 1 5.13 -20.19 13.67
C LEU A 1 3.85 -20.86 14.12
N ASP A 2 2.88 -20.07 14.60
CA ASP A 2 1.55 -20.53 15.04
C ASP A 2 0.89 -21.56 14.10
N LYS A 3 0.51 -21.15 12.88
CA LYS A 3 -0.04 -22.05 11.84
C LYS A 3 0.83 -23.29 11.55
N CYS A 4 2.16 -23.19 11.63
CA CYS A 4 3.03 -24.34 11.41
C CYS A 4 2.99 -25.33 12.59
N PHE A 5 2.84 -24.82 13.81
CA PHE A 5 2.71 -25.64 15.02
C PHE A 5 1.35 -26.33 15.07
N GLU A 6 0.26 -25.59 14.78
CA GLU A 6 -1.10 -26.14 14.71
C GLU A 6 -1.22 -27.28 13.69
N GLN A 7 -0.50 -27.17 12.56
CA GLN A 7 -0.47 -28.19 11.51
C GLN A 7 0.59 -29.29 11.74
N GLY A 8 1.34 -29.24 12.84
CA GLY A 8 2.39 -30.22 13.16
C GLY A 8 3.63 -30.16 12.26
N ILE A 9 3.79 -29.10 11.46
CA ILE A 9 4.94 -28.87 10.58
C ILE A 9 6.20 -28.52 11.39
N LEU A 10 6.02 -27.85 12.53
CA LEU A 10 7.10 -27.54 13.47
C LEU A 10 6.72 -28.04 14.86
N SER A 11 7.70 -28.54 15.61
CA SER A 11 7.53 -28.97 16.99
C SER A 11 8.44 -28.20 17.97
N GLU A 12 8.09 -28.22 19.27
CA GLU A 12 8.96 -27.66 20.32
C GLU A 12 10.32 -28.36 20.37
N ARG A 13 10.35 -29.67 20.08
CA ARG A 13 11.58 -30.45 20.04
C ARG A 13 12.53 -29.97 18.95
N GLU A 14 12.02 -29.73 17.75
CA GLU A 14 12.84 -29.28 16.61
C GLU A 14 13.26 -27.83 16.75
N THR A 15 12.36 -26.99 17.25
CA THR A 15 12.61 -25.54 17.34
C THR A 15 13.35 -25.15 18.61
N GLY A 16 13.25 -25.93 19.67
CA GLY A 16 13.69 -25.54 21.01
C GLY A 16 12.96 -24.30 21.53
N LEU A 17 11.76 -24.01 21.00
CA LEU A 17 10.88 -22.92 21.43
C LEU A 17 9.69 -23.52 22.19
N PRO A 18 9.18 -22.84 23.24
CA PRO A 18 7.97 -23.28 23.95
C PRO A 18 6.72 -22.88 23.15
N LEU A 19 6.53 -23.50 21.98
CA LEU A 19 5.44 -23.23 21.03
C LEU A 19 4.04 -23.40 21.66
N ALA A 20 3.87 -24.33 22.60
CA ALA A 20 2.61 -24.50 23.32
C ALA A 20 2.26 -23.32 24.25
N GLU A 21 3.25 -22.48 24.57
CA GLU A 21 3.10 -21.29 25.40
C GLU A 21 3.05 -20.00 24.54
N MET A 22 2.77 -20.10 23.22
CA MET A 22 2.62 -18.94 22.34
C MET A 22 1.63 -17.91 22.90
N GLY A 23 2.03 -16.64 22.92
CA GLY A 23 1.31 -15.54 23.56
C GLY A 23 1.74 -15.25 25.01
N SER A 24 2.51 -16.13 25.65
CA SER A 24 3.08 -15.86 26.98
C SER A 24 4.36 -15.00 26.94
N ILE A 25 4.67 -14.33 28.05
CA ILE A 25 5.95 -13.60 28.23
C ILE A 25 7.14 -14.53 28.03
N ARG A 26 7.10 -15.74 28.61
CA ARG A 26 8.18 -16.72 28.51
C ARG A 26 8.46 -17.12 27.07
N PHE A 27 7.42 -17.36 26.27
CA PHE A 27 7.59 -17.65 24.84
C PHE A 27 8.23 -16.47 24.11
N LEU A 28 7.72 -15.25 24.31
CA LEU A 28 8.21 -14.04 23.66
C LEU A 28 9.69 -13.79 24.00
N GLU A 29 10.07 -13.85 25.28
CA GLU A 29 11.46 -13.67 25.73
C GLU A 29 12.39 -14.72 25.14
N THR A 30 11.97 -16.00 25.15
CA THR A 30 12.78 -17.10 24.62
C THR A 30 12.99 -16.96 23.11
N MET A 31 11.91 -16.67 22.37
CA MET A 31 11.96 -16.48 20.92
C MET A 31 12.84 -15.30 20.54
N ILE A 32 12.62 -14.13 21.16
CA ILE A 32 13.40 -12.91 20.88
C ILE A 32 14.87 -13.15 21.17
N LYS A 33 15.22 -13.70 22.34
CA LYS A 33 16.62 -13.98 22.70
C LYS A 33 17.29 -14.89 21.68
N LYS A 34 16.63 -15.98 21.28
CA LYS A 34 17.17 -16.92 20.28
C LYS A 34 17.35 -16.28 18.91
N ILE A 35 16.42 -15.45 18.46
CA ILE A 35 16.54 -14.71 17.19
C ILE A 35 17.72 -13.74 17.25
N CYS A 36 17.77 -12.89 18.29
CA CYS A 36 18.81 -11.87 18.44
C CYS A 36 20.21 -12.46 18.53
N LEU A 37 20.37 -13.61 19.21
CA LEU A 37 21.64 -14.31 19.36
C LEU A 37 21.91 -15.33 18.24
N LYS A 38 20.98 -15.50 17.30
CA LYS A 38 21.00 -16.55 16.26
C LYS A 38 21.29 -17.95 16.83
N GLU A 39 20.66 -18.30 17.94
CA GLU A 39 20.85 -19.58 18.62
C GLU A 39 19.83 -20.64 18.17
N GLY A 40 20.31 -21.80 17.70
CA GLY A 40 19.46 -22.92 17.28
C GLY A 40 18.45 -22.48 16.22
N PHE A 41 17.16 -22.76 16.45
CA PHE A 41 16.11 -22.34 15.52
C PHE A 41 15.92 -20.82 15.41
N GLY A 42 16.46 -20.04 16.37
CA GLY A 42 16.53 -18.59 16.26
C GLY A 42 17.35 -18.11 15.06
N ALA A 43 18.38 -18.87 14.64
CA ALA A 43 19.13 -18.56 13.42
C ALA A 43 18.26 -18.67 12.15
N VAL A 44 17.34 -19.64 12.12
CA VAL A 44 16.40 -19.83 11.00
C VAL A 44 15.40 -18.66 10.96
N LEU A 45 14.83 -18.31 12.11
CA LEU A 45 13.87 -17.20 12.22
C LEU A 45 14.49 -15.83 11.93
N ALA A 46 15.78 -15.63 12.25
CA ALA A 46 16.51 -14.39 11.96
C ALA A 46 16.66 -14.09 10.46
N GLU A 47 16.45 -15.07 9.59
CA GLU A 47 16.45 -14.87 8.13
C GLU A 47 15.14 -14.28 7.59
N GLY A 48 14.14 -14.08 8.44
CA GLY A 48 12.81 -13.58 8.05
C GLY A 48 11.93 -14.68 7.46
N ALA A 49 10.61 -14.41 7.45
CA ALA A 49 9.60 -15.45 7.26
C ALA A 49 9.73 -16.26 5.96
N LEU A 50 10.03 -15.63 4.82
CA LEU A 50 10.14 -16.34 3.54
C LEU A 50 11.35 -17.28 3.46
N ARG A 51 12.51 -16.84 3.97
CA ARG A 51 13.71 -17.68 3.99
C ARG A 51 13.60 -18.77 5.05
N ALA A 52 13.07 -18.43 6.21
CA ALA A 52 12.77 -19.39 7.27
C ALA A 52 11.81 -20.49 6.75
N SER A 53 10.72 -20.13 6.08
CA SER A 53 9.77 -21.11 5.55
C SER A 53 10.40 -22.00 4.49
N LYS A 54 11.27 -21.46 3.63
CA LYS A 54 12.04 -22.25 2.66
C LYS A 54 12.95 -23.27 3.34
N ILE A 55 13.62 -22.90 4.43
CA ILE A 55 14.45 -23.81 5.24
C ILE A 55 13.57 -24.90 5.89
N CYS A 56 12.39 -24.53 6.40
CA CYS A 56 11.45 -25.45 7.05
C CYS A 56 10.68 -26.38 6.09
N GLY A 57 10.73 -26.14 4.78
CA GLY A 57 10.16 -27.02 3.77
C GLY A 57 8.92 -26.48 3.06
N ARG A 58 8.32 -27.31 2.20
CA ARG A 58 7.25 -26.88 1.27
C ARG A 58 5.95 -26.51 1.98
N GLU A 59 5.60 -27.22 3.05
CA GLU A 59 4.37 -26.97 3.81
C GLU A 59 4.45 -25.62 4.55
N SER A 60 5.61 -25.29 5.12
CA SER A 60 5.84 -23.97 5.71
C SER A 60 5.78 -22.84 4.65
N GLN A 61 6.33 -23.08 3.46
CA GLN A 61 6.25 -22.12 2.35
C GLN A 61 4.81 -21.85 1.90
N ALA A 62 3.96 -22.88 1.86
CA ALA A 62 2.55 -22.72 1.50
C ALA A 62 1.85 -21.73 2.46
N ILE A 63 2.13 -21.83 3.77
CA ILE A 63 1.59 -20.90 4.78
C ILE A 63 2.06 -19.46 4.53
N THR A 64 3.35 -19.25 4.25
CA THR A 64 3.86 -17.89 4.00
C THR A 64 3.34 -17.30 2.69
N ASN A 65 3.22 -18.12 1.63
CA ASN A 65 2.73 -17.68 0.33
C ASN A 65 1.24 -17.29 0.37
N ASP A 66 0.49 -17.81 1.36
CA ASP A 66 -0.92 -17.53 1.56
C ASP A 66 -1.20 -16.31 2.46
N SER A 67 -0.16 -15.64 2.97
CA SER A 67 -0.32 -14.56 3.95
C SER A 67 0.67 -13.40 3.83
N LEU A 68 1.77 -13.56 3.09
CA LEU A 68 2.83 -12.56 2.98
C LEU A 68 3.03 -12.10 1.54
N ILE A 69 3.45 -10.85 1.38
CA ILE A 69 3.90 -10.31 0.08
C ILE A 69 5.29 -10.82 -0.29
N GLN A 70 5.76 -10.43 -1.48
CA GLN A 70 7.02 -10.84 -2.09
C GLN A 70 8.26 -10.56 -1.20
N THR A 71 8.18 -9.57 -0.30
CA THR A 71 9.25 -9.24 0.65
C THR A 71 9.07 -9.86 2.03
N GLY A 72 8.08 -10.73 2.22
CA GLY A 72 7.82 -11.42 3.49
C GLY A 72 7.11 -10.59 4.54
N ARG A 73 6.44 -9.52 4.13
CA ARG A 73 5.62 -8.68 5.03
C ARG A 73 4.16 -9.10 4.97
N ALA A 74 3.43 -8.87 6.05
CA ALA A 74 1.98 -8.93 6.04
C ALA A 74 1.41 -7.83 5.13
N VAL A 75 0.12 -7.89 4.84
CA VAL A 75 -0.59 -6.96 3.95
C VAL A 75 -1.51 -6.04 4.78
N PRO A 76 -0.97 -5.03 5.49
CA PRO A 76 -1.84 -4.02 6.10
C PRO A 76 -2.66 -3.32 5.01
N TYR A 77 -3.90 -2.93 5.33
CA TYR A 77 -4.76 -2.21 4.38
C TYR A 77 -4.92 -2.99 3.07
N SER A 78 -5.35 -4.24 3.20
CA SER A 78 -5.41 -5.23 2.13
C SER A 78 -6.04 -4.69 0.84
N PRO A 79 -5.45 -4.97 -0.34
CA PRO A 79 -6.06 -4.72 -1.65
C PRO A 79 -7.47 -5.28 -1.81
N LYS A 80 -7.81 -6.35 -1.06
CA LYS A 80 -9.17 -6.92 -1.01
C LYS A 80 -10.22 -5.93 -0.51
N VAL A 81 -9.82 -4.95 0.30
CA VAL A 81 -10.69 -3.93 0.90
C VAL A 81 -10.45 -2.58 0.21
N PHE A 82 -9.18 -2.16 0.13
CA PHE A 82 -8.77 -0.87 -0.42
C PHE A 82 -8.22 -1.05 -1.84
N ILE A 83 -9.07 -0.86 -2.85
CA ILE A 83 -8.74 -1.18 -4.25
C ILE A 83 -7.55 -0.37 -4.77
N GLN A 84 -7.39 0.91 -4.40
CA GLN A 84 -6.23 1.72 -4.81
C GLN A 84 -4.90 1.08 -4.37
N SER A 85 -4.88 0.49 -3.17
CA SER A 85 -3.69 -0.18 -2.62
C SER A 85 -3.22 -1.35 -3.48
N SER A 86 -4.08 -1.93 -4.34
CA SER A 86 -3.68 -2.99 -5.27
C SER A 86 -2.54 -2.58 -6.19
N LEU A 87 -2.58 -1.35 -6.72
CA LEU A 87 -1.52 -0.83 -7.59
C LEU A 87 -0.25 -0.50 -6.80
N ILE A 88 -0.39 0.03 -5.59
CA ILE A 88 0.75 0.33 -4.71
C ILE A 88 1.49 -0.97 -4.38
N TYR A 89 0.78 -2.00 -3.89
CA TYR A 89 1.38 -3.31 -3.59
C TYR A 89 1.98 -4.01 -4.81
N ALA A 90 1.41 -3.81 -5.99
CA ALA A 90 1.94 -4.40 -7.21
C ALA A 90 3.23 -3.70 -7.66
N THR A 91 3.24 -2.37 -7.67
CA THR A 91 4.31 -1.57 -8.28
C THR A 91 5.47 -1.29 -7.32
N GLU A 92 5.22 -1.31 -6.02
CA GLU A 92 6.21 -1.14 -4.97
C GLU A 92 6.48 -2.47 -4.25
N PRO A 93 7.70 -3.04 -4.33
CA PRO A 93 8.03 -4.26 -3.59
C PRO A 93 7.94 -4.06 -2.08
N ARG A 94 8.13 -2.81 -1.62
CA ARG A 94 8.00 -2.42 -0.22
C ARG A 94 7.17 -1.13 -0.16
N PRO A 95 5.83 -1.24 -0.21
CA PRO A 95 4.95 -0.09 -0.09
C PRO A 95 5.31 0.73 1.14
N LEU A 96 5.32 2.05 0.98
CA LEU A 96 5.43 2.95 2.12
C LEU A 96 4.13 2.89 2.89
N ILE A 97 4.23 2.84 4.23
CA ILE A 97 3.02 2.81 5.06
C ILE A 97 2.17 4.07 4.85
N THR A 98 2.84 5.18 4.52
CA THR A 98 2.26 6.50 4.31
C THR A 98 1.35 6.55 3.07
N GLU A 99 1.76 5.89 1.98
CA GLU A 99 0.91 5.69 0.78
C GLU A 99 -0.40 4.96 1.10
N LEU A 100 -0.33 3.99 2.02
CA LEU A 100 -1.50 3.22 2.42
C LEU A 100 -2.39 4.00 3.41
N HIS A 101 -1.77 4.77 4.32
CA HIS A 101 -2.48 5.64 5.24
C HIS A 101 -3.29 6.72 4.54
N GLU A 102 -2.83 7.21 3.38
CA GLU A 102 -3.57 8.19 2.59
C GLU A 102 -5.01 7.73 2.28
N VAL A 103 -5.13 6.47 1.87
CA VAL A 103 -6.43 5.83 1.57
C VAL A 103 -7.14 5.45 2.88
N TYR A 104 -6.42 4.81 3.79
CA TYR A 104 -6.98 4.24 5.01
C TYR A 104 -7.54 5.30 5.96
N GLU A 105 -6.82 6.39 6.25
CA GLU A 105 -7.25 7.37 7.28
C GLU A 105 -8.52 8.10 6.83
N SER A 106 -8.60 8.48 5.55
CA SER A 106 -9.80 9.08 4.94
C SER A 106 -11.03 8.18 5.09
N LEU A 107 -10.87 6.88 4.80
CA LEU A 107 -11.96 5.91 4.90
C LEU A 107 -12.28 5.51 6.33
N PHE A 108 -11.29 5.51 7.23
CA PHE A 108 -11.50 5.29 8.64
C PHE A 108 -12.36 6.41 9.23
N LYS A 109 -12.02 7.68 8.97
CA LYS A 109 -12.85 8.82 9.37
C LYS A 109 -14.28 8.72 8.82
N TRP A 110 -14.43 8.32 7.56
CA TRP A 110 -15.75 8.09 6.97
C TRP A 110 -16.51 6.93 7.62
N ALA A 111 -15.86 5.80 7.88
CA ALA A 111 -16.48 4.64 8.52
C ALA A 111 -16.94 5.00 9.94
N MET A 112 -16.13 5.77 10.68
CA MET A 112 -16.50 6.28 11.99
C MET A 112 -17.72 7.21 11.91
N TRP A 113 -17.80 8.09 10.91
CA TRP A 113 -18.99 8.92 10.68
C TRP A 113 -20.22 8.06 10.40
N TYR A 114 -20.12 7.10 9.47
CA TYR A 114 -21.25 6.28 9.08
C TYR A 114 -21.78 5.41 10.24
N ILE A 115 -20.87 4.69 10.90
CA ILE A 115 -21.22 3.76 11.99
C ILE A 115 -21.75 4.49 13.22
N SER A 116 -21.20 5.66 13.54
CA SER A 116 -21.65 6.46 14.67
C SER A 116 -22.75 7.46 14.31
N LYS A 117 -23.30 7.42 13.09
CA LYS A 117 -24.30 8.39 12.60
C LYS A 117 -23.87 9.86 12.80
N GLY A 118 -22.59 10.15 12.57
CA GLY A 118 -21.99 11.48 12.64
C GLY A 118 -21.42 11.88 14.01
N GLU A 119 -21.60 11.09 15.07
CA GLU A 119 -21.11 11.45 16.41
C GLU A 119 -19.57 11.47 16.57
N LYS A 120 -18.83 10.60 15.85
CA LYS A 120 -17.39 10.39 16.04
C LYS A 120 -16.52 10.98 14.94
N SER A 121 -17.12 11.49 13.86
CA SER A 121 -16.42 12.07 12.72
C SER A 121 -17.42 12.89 11.91
N TYR A 122 -16.94 13.96 11.26
CA TYR A 122 -17.71 14.80 10.33
C TYR A 122 -17.50 14.43 8.86
N VAL A 123 -16.61 13.47 8.56
CA VAL A 123 -16.29 13.07 7.19
C VAL A 123 -17.45 12.24 6.62
N SER A 124 -18.46 12.93 6.09
CA SER A 124 -19.60 12.32 5.42
C SER A 124 -19.22 11.73 4.07
N THR A 125 -20.13 10.97 3.45
CA THR A 125 -19.95 10.52 2.06
C THR A 125 -19.73 11.69 1.10
N GLU A 126 -20.38 12.83 1.34
CA GLU A 126 -20.18 14.04 0.52
C GLU A 126 -18.78 14.63 0.73
N VAL A 127 -18.33 14.77 1.98
CA VAL A 127 -16.97 15.26 2.29
C VAL A 127 -15.92 14.35 1.68
N LEU A 128 -16.08 13.02 1.84
CA LEU A 128 -15.18 12.03 1.27
C LEU A 128 -15.12 12.11 -0.26
N ARG A 129 -16.25 12.36 -0.94
CA ARG A 129 -16.27 12.57 -2.41
C ARG A 129 -15.47 13.79 -2.82
N LYS A 130 -15.68 14.93 -2.15
CA LYS A 130 -14.93 16.15 -2.42
C LYS A 130 -13.44 15.96 -2.15
N MET A 131 -13.07 15.20 -1.12
CA MET A 131 -11.68 14.78 -0.90
C MET A 131 -11.15 13.94 -2.06
N GLY A 132 -11.91 12.94 -2.52
CA GLY A 132 -11.54 12.13 -3.68
C GLY A 132 -11.38 12.94 -4.97
N GLU A 133 -12.23 13.91 -5.21
CA GLU A 133 -12.09 14.85 -6.34
C GLU A 133 -10.82 15.70 -6.21
N LYS A 134 -10.65 16.36 -5.07
CA LYS A 134 -9.58 17.35 -4.84
C LYS A 134 -8.19 16.71 -4.75
N PHE A 135 -8.06 15.58 -4.05
CA PHE A 135 -6.77 14.94 -3.80
C PHE A 135 -6.47 13.76 -4.73
N TRP A 136 -7.49 13.04 -5.19
CA TRP A 136 -7.32 11.84 -6.03
C TRP A 136 -7.77 12.03 -7.48
N GLY A 137 -8.30 13.21 -7.81
CA GLY A 137 -8.68 13.62 -9.16
C GLY A 137 -10.05 13.13 -9.61
N SER A 138 -10.81 12.44 -8.76
CA SER A 138 -12.17 12.00 -9.10
C SER A 138 -12.95 11.57 -7.86
N GLU A 139 -14.21 11.99 -7.76
CA GLU A 139 -15.13 11.44 -6.74
C GLU A 139 -15.28 9.92 -6.86
N LYS A 140 -15.12 9.36 -8.07
CA LYS A 140 -15.20 7.90 -8.28
C LYS A 140 -14.07 7.15 -7.58
N ALA A 141 -12.98 7.82 -7.23
CA ALA A 141 -11.89 7.23 -6.46
C ALA A 141 -12.37 6.70 -5.10
N VAL A 142 -13.45 7.24 -4.52
CA VAL A 142 -14.01 6.77 -3.23
C VAL A 142 -15.19 5.80 -3.37
N ASP A 143 -15.62 5.47 -4.59
CA ASP A 143 -16.65 4.45 -4.85
C ASP A 143 -15.98 3.06 -4.95
N PHE A 144 -16.19 2.20 -3.96
CA PHE A 144 -15.57 0.87 -3.89
C PHE A 144 -16.38 -0.24 -4.59
N SER A 145 -17.51 0.12 -5.22
CA SER A 145 -18.27 -0.78 -6.09
C SER A 145 -17.64 -0.92 -7.49
N THR A 146 -16.71 -0.02 -7.82
CA THR A 146 -16.01 0.05 -9.11
C THR A 146 -14.49 0.23 -8.94
N TYR A 147 -13.76 0.02 -10.04
CA TYR A 147 -12.32 0.27 -10.16
C TYR A 147 -12.01 1.66 -10.74
N GLU A 148 -13.04 2.39 -11.19
CA GLU A 148 -12.88 3.72 -11.78
C GLU A 148 -12.22 4.71 -10.81
N GLY A 149 -11.32 5.53 -11.35
CA GLY A 149 -10.57 6.55 -10.60
C GLY A 149 -9.47 6.00 -9.69
N LYS A 150 -9.36 4.68 -9.51
CA LYS A 150 -8.38 4.07 -8.59
C LYS A 150 -6.94 4.17 -9.11
N ALA A 151 -6.75 4.15 -10.43
CA ALA A 151 -5.42 4.27 -11.03
C ALA A 151 -4.86 5.69 -10.89
N LEU A 152 -5.67 6.71 -11.21
CA LEU A 152 -5.29 8.11 -11.01
C LEU A 152 -5.03 8.41 -9.52
N ALA A 153 -5.87 7.89 -8.63
CA ALA A 153 -5.66 7.99 -7.19
C ALA A 153 -4.30 7.43 -6.79
N ALA A 154 -3.96 6.21 -7.20
CA ALA A 154 -2.67 5.59 -6.89
C ALA A 154 -1.47 6.40 -7.42
N VAL A 155 -1.56 6.94 -8.65
CA VAL A 155 -0.50 7.82 -9.20
C VAL A 155 -0.31 9.07 -8.34
N LYS A 156 -1.42 9.73 -7.97
CA LYS A 156 -1.39 10.96 -7.15
C LYS A 156 -0.87 10.70 -5.74
N ILE A 157 -1.33 9.61 -5.10
CA ILE A 157 -0.85 9.16 -3.79
C ILE A 157 0.67 8.99 -3.84
N GLN A 158 1.17 8.14 -4.73
CA GLN A 158 2.60 7.86 -4.82
C GLN A 158 3.42 9.12 -5.12
N ASN A 159 3.00 9.98 -6.05
CA ASN A 159 3.72 11.22 -6.32
C ASN A 159 3.83 12.11 -5.07
N ARG A 160 2.69 12.33 -4.40
CA ARG A 160 2.63 13.19 -3.21
C ARG A 160 3.45 12.61 -2.07
N GLU A 161 3.38 11.31 -1.85
CA GLU A 161 4.06 10.65 -0.73
C GLU A 161 5.57 10.70 -0.87
N PHE A 162 6.11 10.51 -2.08
CA PHE A 162 7.55 10.70 -2.31
C PHE A 162 8.00 12.16 -2.11
N VAL A 163 7.15 13.14 -2.40
CA VAL A 163 7.39 14.55 -2.03
C VAL A 163 7.33 14.73 -0.51
N LYS A 164 6.29 14.21 0.14
CA LYS A 164 6.06 14.32 1.59
C LYS A 164 7.23 13.78 2.40
N GLU A 165 7.74 12.61 2.03
CA GLU A 165 8.92 11.99 2.64
C GLU A 165 10.19 12.82 2.41
N SER A 166 10.33 13.44 1.23
CA SER A 166 11.45 14.34 0.93
C SER A 166 11.38 15.66 1.71
N LEU A 167 10.18 16.13 2.02
CA LEU A 167 9.93 17.28 2.88
C LEU A 167 9.99 16.93 4.38
N ILE A 168 10.08 15.63 4.71
CA ILE A 168 10.13 15.12 6.09
C ILE A 168 8.88 15.54 6.89
N MET A 169 7.72 15.53 6.23
CA MET A 169 6.46 15.88 6.88
C MET A 169 5.84 14.68 7.59
N CYS A 170 5.18 14.94 8.71
CA CYS A 170 4.56 13.90 9.52
C CYS A 170 3.37 13.28 8.78
N ASP A 171 3.43 11.97 8.59
CA ASP A 171 2.39 11.15 7.97
C ASP A 171 0.99 11.29 8.62
N PHE A 172 0.93 11.47 9.94
CA PHE A 172 -0.36 11.64 10.64
C PHE A 172 -0.99 13.03 10.49
N ALA A 173 -0.23 14.00 9.99
CA ALA A 173 -0.69 15.38 9.84
C ALA A 173 -0.78 15.80 8.38
N TRP A 174 -0.03 15.15 7.48
CA TRP A 174 0.10 15.54 6.09
C TRP A 174 -0.18 14.37 5.12
N PRO A 175 -0.82 14.66 3.98
CA PRO A 175 -1.40 15.96 3.64
C PRO A 175 -2.69 16.23 4.45
N VAL A 176 -3.06 17.49 4.56
CA VAL A 176 -4.27 17.88 5.29
C VAL A 176 -5.48 17.59 4.40
N PHE A 177 -6.07 16.41 4.55
CA PHE A 177 -7.21 15.95 3.73
C PHE A 177 -8.54 16.63 4.05
N ASP A 178 -8.75 16.91 5.32
CA ASP A 178 -10.02 17.40 5.86
C ASP A 178 -9.74 18.43 6.95
N ASP A 179 -10.61 19.44 7.03
CA ASP A 179 -10.50 20.53 7.98
C ASP A 179 -11.91 20.99 8.40
N ALA A 180 -12.32 20.60 9.61
CA ALA A 180 -13.62 20.95 10.19
C ALA A 180 -13.90 22.46 10.29
N SER A 181 -12.88 23.32 10.19
CA SER A 181 -13.04 24.77 10.25
C SER A 181 -13.47 25.38 8.91
N THR A 182 -13.32 24.63 7.81
CA THR A 182 -13.73 25.05 6.46
C THR A 182 -15.22 24.77 6.23
N GLY A 183 -15.85 25.53 5.34
CA GLY A 183 -17.29 25.40 5.07
C GLY A 183 -17.70 24.08 4.40
N ASP A 184 -16.78 23.41 3.70
CA ASP A 184 -16.99 22.11 3.05
C ASP A 184 -16.29 20.94 3.76
N CYS A 185 -15.59 21.21 4.85
CA CYS A 185 -14.79 20.28 5.64
C CYS A 185 -13.62 19.61 4.89
N VAL A 186 -13.19 20.16 3.74
CA VAL A 186 -12.12 19.58 2.90
C VAL A 186 -10.84 20.38 3.06
N GLY A 187 -9.73 19.69 3.29
CA GLY A 187 -8.43 20.33 3.42
C GLY A 187 -7.85 20.80 2.08
N ASP A 188 -6.64 21.34 2.10
CA ASP A 188 -6.03 22.03 0.96
C ASP A 188 -4.77 21.27 0.45
N PRO A 189 -4.80 20.68 -0.76
CA PRO A 189 -3.66 19.93 -1.32
C PRO A 189 -2.49 20.83 -1.69
N THR A 190 -2.68 22.15 -1.72
CA THR A 190 -1.62 23.09 -2.10
C THR A 190 -0.73 23.49 -0.92
N LEU A 191 -1.11 23.14 0.31
CA LEU A 191 -0.39 23.52 1.53
C LEU A 191 1.08 23.10 1.51
N ASP A 192 1.39 21.91 0.99
CA ASP A 192 2.74 21.38 0.85
C ASP A 192 3.61 22.31 -0.03
N SER A 193 3.06 22.78 -1.16
CA SER A 193 3.74 23.69 -2.09
C SER A 193 3.88 25.10 -1.53
N GLN A 194 2.86 25.59 -0.84
CA GLN A 194 2.89 26.90 -0.17
C GLN A 194 3.93 26.92 0.95
N LEU A 195 4.00 25.84 1.75
CA LEU A 195 4.97 25.70 2.84
C LEU A 195 6.40 25.67 2.28
N LEU A 196 6.65 24.84 1.28
CA LEU A 196 7.97 24.75 0.64
C LEU A 196 8.41 26.10 0.06
N SER A 197 7.53 26.75 -0.71
CA SER A 197 7.81 28.05 -1.33
C SER A 197 8.10 29.12 -0.30
N THR A 198 7.29 29.20 0.76
CA THR A 198 7.44 30.20 1.83
C THR A 198 8.75 30.02 2.59
N VAL A 199 9.14 28.79 2.89
CA VAL A 199 10.35 28.50 3.68
C VAL A 199 11.63 28.69 2.86
N THR A 200 11.62 28.27 1.59
CA THR A 200 12.85 28.20 0.77
C THR A 200 13.03 29.37 -0.18
N GLY A 201 11.95 30.11 -0.48
CA GLY A 201 11.92 31.09 -1.56
C GLY A 201 11.90 30.48 -2.97
N TRP A 202 11.76 29.15 -3.08
CA TRP A 202 11.55 28.50 -4.38
C TRP A 202 10.10 28.66 -4.80
N GLU A 203 9.84 29.44 -5.83
CA GLU A 203 8.51 29.55 -6.43
C GLU A 203 8.10 28.20 -7.07
N ILE A 204 7.24 27.44 -6.38
CA ILE A 204 6.72 26.16 -6.84
C ILE A 204 5.24 25.99 -6.48
N ASP A 205 4.45 25.49 -7.43
CA ASP A 205 3.04 25.18 -7.24
C ASP A 205 2.83 23.67 -7.02
N GLU A 206 1.56 23.27 -6.80
CA GLU A 206 1.18 21.86 -6.64
C GLU A 206 1.61 21.00 -7.84
N LYS A 207 1.52 21.51 -9.07
CA LYS A 207 1.91 20.77 -10.28
C LYS A 207 3.43 20.57 -10.34
N GLY A 208 4.20 21.57 -9.94
CA GLY A 208 5.64 21.47 -9.80
C GLY A 208 6.04 20.43 -8.77
N LEU A 209 5.35 20.38 -7.62
CA LEU A 209 5.56 19.34 -6.62
C LEU A 209 5.18 17.94 -7.15
N ASP A 210 4.01 17.80 -7.79
CA ASP A 210 3.56 16.54 -8.41
C ASP A 210 4.61 16.03 -9.42
N HIS A 211 5.22 16.93 -10.19
CA HIS A 211 6.29 16.60 -11.13
C HIS A 211 7.57 16.09 -10.43
N ILE A 212 7.98 16.75 -9.33
CA ILE A 212 9.10 16.28 -8.51
C ILE A 212 8.80 14.89 -7.92
N GLY A 213 7.59 14.67 -7.43
CA GLY A 213 7.13 13.38 -6.92
C GLY A 213 7.20 12.29 -7.97
N GLU A 214 6.67 12.55 -9.18
CA GLU A 214 6.74 11.63 -10.31
C GLU A 214 8.18 11.28 -10.68
N ARG A 215 9.08 12.27 -10.67
CA ARG A 215 10.51 12.09 -10.92
C ARG A 215 11.17 11.20 -9.87
N ILE A 216 10.95 11.45 -8.58
CA ILE A 216 11.54 10.65 -7.50
C ILE A 216 11.01 9.20 -7.55
N PHE A 217 9.70 9.03 -7.71
CA PHE A 217 9.09 7.71 -7.85
C PHE A 217 9.67 6.95 -9.06
N THR A 218 9.76 7.61 -10.21
CA THR A 218 10.30 7.00 -11.45
C THR A 218 11.78 6.63 -11.30
N LEU A 219 12.57 7.45 -10.61
CA LEU A 219 13.96 7.13 -10.30
C LEU A 219 14.07 5.89 -9.38
N ASN A 220 13.22 5.76 -8.36
CA ASN A 220 13.17 4.57 -7.53
C ASN A 220 12.82 3.32 -8.34
N ARG A 221 11.82 3.41 -9.23
CA ARG A 221 11.50 2.33 -10.16
C ARG A 221 12.67 1.99 -11.09
N ALA A 222 13.37 2.99 -11.61
CA ALA A 222 14.56 2.80 -12.44
C ALA A 222 15.64 2.01 -11.68
N ILE A 223 15.88 2.32 -10.41
CA ILE A 223 16.80 1.55 -9.54
C ILE A 223 16.33 0.10 -9.43
N LEU A 224 15.05 -0.13 -9.13
CA LEU A 224 14.52 -1.49 -9.01
C LEU A 224 14.63 -2.30 -10.31
N MET A 225 14.41 -1.65 -11.46
CA MET A 225 14.58 -2.27 -12.77
C MET A 225 16.05 -2.60 -13.05
N ARG A 226 16.98 -1.73 -12.64
CA ARG A 226 18.42 -2.01 -12.70
C ARG A 226 18.75 -3.27 -11.90
N GLU A 227 18.21 -3.40 -10.69
CA GLU A 227 18.39 -4.54 -9.78
C GLU A 227 17.63 -5.82 -10.21
N GLY A 228 16.87 -5.78 -11.30
CA GLY A 228 16.34 -6.97 -11.95
C GLY A 228 14.82 -7.08 -12.04
N ARG A 229 14.06 -6.10 -11.53
CA ARG A 229 12.61 -6.06 -11.78
C ARG A 229 12.31 -5.84 -13.26
N LYS A 230 11.28 -6.53 -13.78
CA LYS A 230 10.92 -6.61 -15.19
C LYS A 230 9.56 -6.00 -15.50
N GLY A 231 9.28 -4.83 -14.91
CA GLY A 231 8.03 -4.11 -15.14
C GLY A 231 6.80 -4.98 -14.82
N ARG A 232 5.91 -5.14 -15.80
CA ARG A 232 4.62 -5.81 -15.65
C ARG A 232 4.71 -7.24 -15.11
N GLU A 233 5.78 -7.98 -15.44
CA GLU A 233 6.00 -9.36 -14.95
C GLU A 233 6.13 -9.39 -13.42
N ASP A 234 6.78 -8.37 -12.84
CA ASP A 234 7.00 -8.28 -11.39
C ASP A 234 5.98 -7.38 -10.68
N ASP A 235 5.17 -6.63 -11.43
CA ASP A 235 4.08 -5.81 -10.90
C ASP A 235 2.81 -6.66 -10.66
N TYR A 236 2.85 -7.53 -9.65
CA TYR A 236 1.77 -8.47 -9.33
C TYR A 236 1.37 -8.44 -7.86
N LEU A 237 0.17 -8.94 -7.58
CA LEU A 237 -0.28 -9.26 -6.22
C LEU A 237 -0.09 -10.75 -5.93
N PRO A 238 0.26 -11.15 -4.69
CA PRO A 238 0.26 -12.55 -4.29
C PRO A 238 -1.10 -13.23 -4.55
N GLU A 239 -1.08 -14.53 -4.88
CA GLU A 239 -2.27 -15.26 -5.34
C GLU A 239 -3.46 -15.18 -4.37
N PHE A 240 -3.20 -15.20 -3.06
CA PHE A 240 -4.25 -15.15 -2.06
C PHE A 240 -5.08 -13.86 -2.09
N GLN A 241 -4.60 -12.79 -2.73
CA GLN A 241 -5.37 -11.55 -2.95
C GLN A 241 -6.55 -11.74 -3.91
N PHE A 242 -6.50 -12.77 -4.77
CA PHE A 242 -7.53 -13.11 -5.75
C PHE A 242 -8.49 -14.22 -5.27
N VAL A 243 -8.35 -14.65 -4.01
CA VAL A 243 -9.19 -15.70 -3.42
C VAL A 243 -10.24 -15.09 -2.49
N GLU A 244 -11.52 -15.39 -2.73
CA GLU A 244 -12.61 -14.99 -1.84
C GLU A 244 -12.55 -15.82 -0.56
N ARG A 245 -12.39 -15.12 0.57
CA ARG A 245 -12.44 -15.67 1.92
C ARG A 245 -12.44 -14.53 2.93
N GLU A 246 -12.99 -14.79 4.11
CA GLU A 246 -12.83 -13.87 5.23
C GLU A 246 -11.38 -13.90 5.73
N GLU A 247 -10.80 -12.71 5.85
CA GLU A 247 -9.47 -12.52 6.45
C GLU A 247 -9.63 -12.10 7.91
N PRO A 248 -8.70 -12.49 8.80
CA PRO A 248 -8.68 -11.98 10.16
C PRO A 248 -8.64 -10.45 10.19
N ILE A 249 -9.40 -9.83 11.10
CA ILE A 249 -9.33 -8.39 11.35
C ILE A 249 -7.95 -8.05 11.92
N GLY A 250 -7.15 -7.33 11.14
CA GLY A 250 -5.77 -6.99 11.49
C GLY A 250 -5.51 -5.51 11.75
N ASP A 251 -6.52 -4.64 11.63
CA ASP A 251 -6.38 -3.20 11.73
C ASP A 251 -7.56 -2.53 12.45
N ARG A 252 -7.41 -1.24 12.79
CA ARG A 252 -8.46 -0.48 13.49
C ARG A 252 -9.71 -0.30 12.62
N PHE A 253 -9.58 -0.27 11.29
CA PHE A 253 -10.74 -0.15 10.41
C PHE A 253 -11.63 -1.37 10.56
N GLY A 254 -11.12 -2.59 10.40
CA GLY A 254 -11.90 -3.81 10.62
C GLY A 254 -12.40 -3.96 12.06
N LEU A 255 -11.64 -3.50 13.07
CA LEU A 255 -12.06 -3.57 14.47
C LEU A 255 -13.32 -2.72 14.76
N HIS A 256 -13.39 -1.52 14.18
CA HIS A 256 -14.54 -0.62 14.33
C HIS A 256 -15.62 -0.84 13.27
N ASN A 257 -15.29 -1.50 12.16
CA ASN A 257 -16.13 -1.78 11.01
C ASN A 257 -16.00 -3.27 10.60
N PRO A 258 -16.53 -4.22 11.40
CA PRO A 258 -16.31 -5.66 11.20
C PRO A 258 -16.95 -6.20 9.93
N GLU A 259 -17.94 -5.49 9.38
CA GLU A 259 -18.57 -5.80 8.09
C GLU A 259 -17.82 -5.18 6.90
N LEU A 260 -16.70 -4.48 7.15
CA LEU A 260 -15.87 -3.82 6.13
C LEU A 260 -16.72 -3.01 5.15
N LEU A 261 -17.63 -2.21 5.71
CA LEU A 261 -18.51 -1.32 4.97
C LEU A 261 -17.71 -0.19 4.31
N LEU A 262 -18.03 0.13 3.06
CA LEU A 262 -17.38 1.15 2.24
C LEU A 262 -18.43 1.89 1.40
N PRO A 263 -18.13 3.12 0.94
CA PRO A 263 -19.01 3.84 0.02
C PRO A 263 -19.09 3.10 -1.31
N GLY A 264 -20.31 2.95 -1.83
CA GLY A 264 -20.59 2.44 -3.17
C GLY A 264 -21.04 3.55 -4.11
N LYS A 265 -21.81 3.15 -5.12
CA LYS A 265 -22.36 4.06 -6.12
C LYS A 265 -23.47 4.92 -5.51
N GLY A 266 -23.35 6.24 -5.62
CA GLY A 266 -24.32 7.14 -4.98
C GLY A 266 -24.41 6.86 -3.48
N ASP A 267 -25.58 6.87 -2.88
CA ASP A 267 -25.69 6.68 -1.42
C ASP A 267 -25.67 5.20 -0.99
N GLU A 268 -25.30 4.28 -1.89
CA GLU A 268 -25.12 2.87 -1.59
C GLU A 268 -23.95 2.64 -0.63
N ILE A 269 -24.12 1.68 0.28
CA ILE A 269 -23.08 1.18 1.18
C ILE A 269 -22.86 -0.28 0.86
N ILE A 270 -21.62 -0.63 0.54
CA ILE A 270 -21.25 -2.00 0.17
C ILE A 270 -20.37 -2.62 1.26
N SER A 271 -20.33 -3.95 1.32
CA SER A 271 -19.37 -4.68 2.13
C SER A 271 -18.30 -5.30 1.23
N ARG A 272 -17.03 -5.20 1.65
CA ARG A 272 -15.92 -5.95 1.06
C ARG A 272 -15.43 -7.11 1.93
N LYS A 273 -16.20 -7.50 2.96
CA LYS A 273 -15.92 -8.68 3.76
C LYS A 273 -15.97 -9.94 2.90
N GLY A 274 -14.97 -10.79 3.03
CA GLY A 274 -14.87 -12.03 2.25
C GLY A 274 -14.50 -11.86 0.77
N LYS A 275 -14.36 -10.62 0.26
CA LYS A 275 -14.16 -10.36 -1.17
C LYS A 275 -12.71 -10.49 -1.59
N ALA A 276 -12.51 -10.82 -2.86
CA ALA A 276 -11.22 -10.83 -3.54
C ALA A 276 -11.00 -9.57 -4.38
N VAL A 277 -9.75 -9.33 -4.76
CA VAL A 277 -9.44 -8.49 -5.93
C VAL A 277 -9.90 -9.22 -7.18
N ASP A 278 -10.52 -8.50 -8.11
CA ASP A 278 -10.92 -9.04 -9.41
C ASP A 278 -9.70 -9.00 -10.32
N ARG A 279 -9.25 -10.17 -10.78
CA ARG A 279 -8.01 -10.31 -11.55
C ARG A 279 -8.07 -9.57 -12.89
N GLU A 280 -9.19 -9.65 -13.59
CA GLU A 280 -9.33 -9.02 -14.91
C GLU A 280 -9.35 -7.50 -14.76
N LYS A 281 -10.15 -6.99 -13.81
CA LYS A 281 -10.22 -5.55 -13.53
C LYS A 281 -8.89 -5.01 -13.00
N PHE A 282 -8.15 -5.79 -12.23
CA PHE A 282 -6.81 -5.41 -11.77
C PHE A 282 -5.81 -5.27 -12.92
N GLU A 283 -5.83 -6.16 -13.91
CA GLU A 283 -4.95 -6.04 -15.08
C GLU A 283 -5.36 -4.84 -15.98
N GLN A 284 -6.66 -4.55 -16.10
CA GLN A 284 -7.16 -3.33 -16.76
C GLN A 284 -6.72 -2.07 -15.99
N LEU A 285 -6.77 -2.12 -14.66
CA LEU A 285 -6.33 -1.03 -13.80
C LEU A 285 -4.82 -0.75 -13.94
N LYS A 286 -4.01 -1.80 -14.11
CA LYS A 286 -2.57 -1.67 -14.45
C LYS A 286 -2.36 -1.00 -15.79
N ASP A 287 -3.19 -1.31 -16.79
CA ASP A 287 -3.09 -0.67 -18.11
C ASP A 287 -3.30 0.84 -18.02
N GLU A 288 -4.38 1.26 -17.34
CA GLU A 288 -4.67 2.66 -17.07
C GLU A 288 -3.53 3.33 -16.29
N TYR A 289 -3.05 2.67 -15.24
CA TYR A 289 -1.95 3.17 -14.42
C TYR A 289 -0.66 3.37 -15.24
N TYR A 290 -0.28 2.43 -16.10
CA TYR A 290 0.90 2.58 -16.96
C TYR A 290 0.73 3.70 -17.99
N GLN A 291 -0.47 3.89 -18.53
CA GLN A 291 -0.76 5.01 -19.42
C GLN A 291 -0.62 6.35 -18.69
N LEU A 292 -1.20 6.48 -17.49
CA LEU A 292 -1.10 7.68 -16.65
C LEU A 292 0.34 7.99 -16.24
N ARG A 293 1.16 6.96 -16.00
CA ARG A 293 2.59 7.07 -15.72
C ARG A 293 3.44 7.40 -16.96
N GLY A 294 2.87 7.37 -18.16
CA GLY A 294 3.63 7.49 -19.41
C GLY A 294 4.59 6.33 -19.65
N TRP A 295 4.26 5.14 -19.18
CA TRP A 295 5.06 3.92 -19.39
C TRP A 295 4.53 3.13 -20.59
N ASP A 296 5.24 2.08 -20.97
CA ASP A 296 4.76 1.14 -21.97
C ASP A 296 3.68 0.22 -21.37
N THR A 297 2.47 0.22 -21.94
CA THR A 297 1.33 -0.52 -21.38
C THR A 297 1.52 -2.05 -21.41
N PRO A 298 1.99 -2.66 -22.52
CA PRO A 298 2.21 -4.11 -22.55
C PRO A 298 3.27 -4.60 -21.55
N THR A 299 4.36 -3.85 -21.38
CA THR A 299 5.52 -4.31 -20.61
C THR A 299 5.67 -3.67 -19.23
N GLY A 300 5.00 -2.54 -18.96
CA GLY A 300 5.21 -1.73 -17.76
C GLY A 300 6.59 -1.07 -17.69
N LEU A 301 7.39 -1.11 -18.77
CA LEU A 301 8.73 -0.52 -18.80
C LEU A 301 8.68 0.99 -19.01
N LEU A 302 9.72 1.67 -18.51
CA LEU A 302 9.87 3.11 -18.68
C LEU A 302 10.12 3.44 -20.17
N LYS A 303 9.47 4.50 -20.65
CA LYS A 303 9.70 5.07 -21.98
C LYS A 303 10.79 6.13 -21.92
N LYS A 304 11.64 6.22 -22.94
CA LYS A 304 12.66 7.30 -23.04
C LYS A 304 12.06 8.70 -22.97
N ASP A 305 10.91 8.91 -23.59
CA ASP A 305 10.25 10.23 -23.58
C ASP A 305 9.78 10.63 -22.18
N THR A 306 9.35 9.66 -21.37
CA THR A 306 8.99 9.91 -19.97
C THR A 306 10.21 10.22 -19.12
N LEU A 307 11.32 9.50 -19.32
CA LEU A 307 12.58 9.81 -18.63
C LEU A 307 13.11 11.20 -18.99
N LYS A 308 13.05 11.59 -20.26
CA LYS A 308 13.39 12.95 -20.72
C LYS A 308 12.51 14.01 -20.09
N ARG A 309 11.19 13.81 -20.12
CA ARG A 309 10.21 14.73 -19.52
C ARG A 309 10.46 14.95 -18.03
N LEU A 310 10.97 13.95 -17.33
CA LEU A 310 11.25 13.98 -15.89
C LEU A 310 12.70 14.36 -15.55
N ASP A 311 13.49 14.87 -16.49
CA ASP A 311 14.91 15.21 -16.28
C ASP A 311 15.77 14.01 -15.79
N LEU A 312 15.45 12.79 -16.24
CA LEU A 312 16.13 11.53 -15.88
C LEU A 312 16.83 10.87 -17.08
N GLU A 313 17.39 11.67 -17.98
CA GLU A 313 17.99 11.19 -19.23
C GLU A 313 19.24 10.32 -18.99
N ASP A 314 19.97 10.62 -17.92
CA ASP A 314 21.15 9.93 -17.47
C ASP A 314 20.88 8.48 -17.03
N VAL A 315 19.64 8.15 -16.65
CA VAL A 315 19.27 6.77 -16.26
C VAL A 315 19.04 5.84 -17.45
N ILE A 316 18.94 6.37 -18.67
CA ILE A 316 18.67 5.58 -19.89
C ILE A 316 19.81 4.59 -20.17
N GLU A 317 21.08 5.04 -20.14
CA GLU A 317 22.22 4.17 -20.45
C GLU A 317 22.43 3.07 -19.40
N PRO A 318 22.37 3.35 -18.07
CA PRO A 318 22.37 2.30 -17.04
C PRO A 318 21.26 1.25 -17.18
N LEU A 319 20.15 1.60 -17.83
CA LEU A 319 19.01 0.73 -18.08
C LEU A 319 18.89 0.27 -19.54
N LYS A 320 19.98 0.28 -20.30
CA LYS A 320 19.98 -0.18 -21.69
C LYS A 320 19.37 -1.58 -21.84
N GLY A 321 18.40 -1.69 -22.75
CA GLY A 321 17.63 -2.92 -22.97
C GLY A 321 16.46 -3.13 -21.99
N LYS A 322 16.28 -2.24 -21.00
CA LYS A 322 15.17 -2.23 -20.03
C LYS A 322 14.30 -0.97 -20.14
N VAL A 323 14.66 -0.05 -21.03
CA VAL A 323 13.88 1.15 -21.38
C VAL A 323 13.53 1.07 -22.85
N ILE A 324 12.30 1.44 -23.19
CA ILE A 324 11.79 1.42 -24.58
C ILE A 324 11.93 2.81 -25.20
#